data_AF-A0A6I7PNZ2-F1
#
_entry.id   AF-A0A6I7PNZ2-F1
#
_cell.length_a   1.000
_cell.length_b   1.000
_cell.length_c   1.000
_cell.angle_alpha   90.00
_cell.angle_beta   90.00
_cell.angle_gamma   90.00
#
_symmetry.space_group_name_H-M   'P 1'
#
loop_
_entity.id
_entity.type
_entity.pdbx_description
1 polymer ?
#
loop_
_entity_poly.entity_id
_entity_poly.type
_entity_poly.pdbx_seq_one_letter_code
_entity_poly.pdbx_strand_id
1 'polypeptide(L)'
;MMRVSKAQFAGGVVVGVVGASLIGVGGMAFAQTQRAQPVERDAQVRVGTYTPQTAFSQYRGADAINERAERLQIEMQEAQQGGDQQRMMELQSEMQQLQMAQQQIVERFFAEVERAVPEVAREAGVSVFAVEIVYTAAELGEPMDLTPQVVERINKNAD
;
A
#
# COMPACT_ATOMS: atom_id res chain seq x y z
N MET A 1 -21.48 -31.98 -29.73
CA MET A 1 -20.80 -32.79 -28.71
C MET A 1 -19.33 -32.43 -28.72
N MET A 2 -18.85 -31.71 -27.72
CA MET A 2 -17.42 -31.48 -27.51
C MET A 2 -17.15 -31.57 -26.02
N ARG A 3 -16.51 -32.67 -25.61
CA ARG A 3 -16.01 -32.89 -24.25
C ARG A 3 -14.69 -32.15 -24.14
N VAL A 4 -14.60 -31.16 -23.26
CA VAL A 4 -13.31 -30.60 -22.85
C VAL A 4 -12.95 -31.25 -21.52
N SER A 5 -11.88 -32.04 -21.57
CA SER A 5 -11.30 -32.80 -20.45
C SER A 5 -10.68 -31.83 -19.44
N LYS A 6 -11.10 -31.92 -18.17
CA LYS A 6 -10.43 -31.24 -17.05
C LYS A 6 -9.21 -32.08 -16.65
N ALA A 7 -8.03 -31.65 -17.06
CA ALA A 7 -6.78 -32.18 -16.53
C ALA A 7 -6.58 -31.61 -15.11
N GLN A 8 -6.64 -32.50 -14.12
CA GLN A 8 -6.19 -32.25 -12.76
C GLN A 8 -4.67 -32.12 -12.77
N PHE A 9 -4.15 -30.94 -12.42
CA PHE A 9 -2.77 -30.78 -11.98
C PHE A 9 -2.79 -30.33 -10.52
N ALA A 10 -2.86 -31.32 -9.63
CA ALA A 10 -2.52 -31.13 -8.22
C ALA A 10 -0.98 -31.16 -8.10
N GLY A 11 -0.36 -30.03 -8.44
CA GLY A 11 1.04 -29.77 -8.15
C GLY A 11 1.20 -29.47 -6.66
N GLY A 12 1.73 -30.43 -5.91
CA GLY A 12 2.07 -30.26 -4.51
C GLY A 12 3.14 -29.18 -4.32
N VAL A 13 2.92 -28.31 -3.33
CA VAL A 13 3.99 -27.47 -2.77
C VAL A 13 4.23 -27.96 -1.36
N VAL A 14 5.36 -28.64 -1.17
CA VAL A 14 5.92 -28.99 0.14
C VAL A 14 6.71 -27.78 0.62
N VAL A 15 6.23 -27.09 1.65
CA VAL A 15 7.04 -26.10 2.38
C VAL A 15 7.57 -26.80 3.62
N GLY A 16 8.84 -27.19 3.58
CA GLY A 16 9.57 -27.74 4.71
C GLY A 16 9.88 -26.64 5.73
N VAL A 17 9.42 -26.84 6.97
CA VAL A 17 9.85 -26.03 8.10
C VAL A 17 11.14 -26.65 8.64
N VAL A 18 12.28 -25.98 8.43
CA VAL A 18 13.53 -26.29 9.13
C VAL A 18 13.49 -25.57 10.48
N GLY A 19 12.95 -26.26 11.49
CA GLY A 19 13.02 -25.86 12.89
C GLY A 19 14.29 -26.42 13.54
N ALA A 20 15.04 -25.54 14.18
CA ALA A 20 16.36 -25.79 14.74
C ALA A 20 16.35 -26.64 16.03
N SER A 21 17.44 -27.39 16.18
CA SER A 21 18.10 -27.87 17.43
C SER A 21 17.36 -28.84 18.35
N LEU A 22 17.92 -30.05 18.51
CA LEU A 22 18.13 -30.65 19.83
C LEU A 22 19.20 -31.76 19.74
N ILE A 23 20.32 -31.49 20.39
CA ILE A 23 21.33 -32.49 20.77
C ILE A 23 20.66 -33.44 21.76
N GLY A 24 20.60 -34.73 21.45
CA GLY A 24 20.05 -35.75 22.34
C GLY A 24 20.29 -37.15 21.79
N VAL A 25 21.37 -37.80 22.23
CA VAL A 25 21.69 -39.18 21.90
C VAL A 25 20.74 -40.10 22.66
N GLY A 26 19.97 -40.93 21.94
CA GLY A 26 19.39 -42.18 22.45
C GLY A 26 17.87 -42.21 22.62
N GLY A 27 17.24 -43.18 21.94
CA GLY A 27 16.04 -43.85 22.47
C GLY A 27 14.73 -43.67 21.70
N MET A 28 14.40 -44.70 20.92
CA MET A 28 13.08 -45.28 20.66
C MET A 28 11.93 -44.43 20.05
N ALA A 29 11.34 -45.01 19.00
CA ALA A 29 10.20 -44.53 18.25
C ALA A 29 8.94 -44.33 19.11
N PHE A 30 8.28 -43.19 18.92
CA PHE A 30 6.85 -43.03 19.14
C PHE A 30 6.21 -42.54 17.84
N ALA A 31 5.49 -43.45 17.18
CA ALA A 31 4.58 -43.12 16.09
C ALA A 31 3.39 -42.33 16.68
N GLN A 32 3.49 -41.00 16.73
CA GLN A 32 2.33 -40.15 16.88
C GLN A 32 1.69 -39.97 15.52
N THR A 33 0.64 -40.77 15.26
CA THR A 33 -0.34 -40.48 14.23
C THR A 33 -0.99 -39.13 14.56
N GLN A 34 -0.43 -38.04 14.06
CA GLN A 34 -1.12 -36.76 13.99
C GLN A 34 -2.30 -36.96 13.05
N ARG A 35 -3.50 -37.14 13.62
CA ARG A 35 -4.73 -36.91 12.88
C ARG A 35 -4.69 -35.45 12.46
N ALA A 36 -4.42 -35.21 11.18
CA ALA A 36 -4.62 -33.91 10.56
C ALA A 36 -6.07 -33.51 10.83
N GLN A 37 -6.27 -32.59 11.77
CA GLN A 37 -7.56 -31.93 11.90
C GLN A 37 -7.78 -31.19 10.58
N PRO A 38 -8.93 -31.37 9.91
CA PRO A 38 -9.29 -30.48 8.81
C PRO A 38 -9.34 -29.07 9.39
N VAL A 39 -8.41 -28.21 8.96
CA VAL A 39 -8.48 -26.78 9.26
C VAL A 39 -9.75 -26.28 8.58
N GLU A 40 -10.80 -26.08 9.36
CA GLU A 40 -12.04 -25.44 8.95
C GLU A 40 -11.69 -24.02 8.46
N ARG A 41 -11.50 -23.86 7.15
CA ARG A 41 -11.16 -22.58 6.52
C ARG A 41 -12.44 -21.81 6.19
N ASP A 42 -13.29 -21.58 7.18
CA ASP A 42 -14.46 -20.70 7.06
C ASP A 42 -14.17 -19.29 7.65
N ALA A 43 -12.89 -18.92 7.77
CA ALA A 43 -12.54 -17.52 7.95
C ALA A 43 -12.74 -16.80 6.60
N GLN A 44 -13.93 -16.21 6.41
CA GLN A 44 -14.23 -15.34 5.29
C GLN A 44 -13.12 -14.28 5.19
N VAL A 45 -12.29 -14.39 4.15
CA VAL A 45 -11.16 -13.49 3.93
C VAL A 45 -11.72 -12.09 3.69
N ARG A 46 -11.49 -11.18 4.64
CA ARG A 46 -11.88 -9.78 4.52
C ARG A 46 -10.75 -9.01 3.84
N VAL A 47 -11.08 -8.36 2.74
CA VAL A 47 -10.14 -7.57 1.93
C VAL A 47 -10.41 -6.09 2.19
N GLY A 48 -9.37 -5.36 2.54
CA GLY A 48 -9.36 -3.91 2.57
C GLY A 48 -8.61 -3.36 1.36
N THR A 49 -9.09 -2.26 0.79
CA THR A 49 -8.45 -1.56 -0.33
C THR A 49 -8.05 -0.15 0.06
N TYR A 50 -7.05 0.42 -0.61
CA TYR A 50 -6.77 1.85 -0.53
C TYR A 50 -6.39 2.42 -1.90
N THR A 51 -6.78 3.67 -2.15
CA THR A 51 -6.43 4.39 -3.38
C THR A 51 -5.31 5.38 -3.10
N PRO A 52 -4.05 5.13 -3.55
CA PRO A 52 -2.92 6.01 -3.26
C PRO A 52 -3.12 7.45 -3.73
N GLN A 53 -3.74 7.64 -4.90
CA GLN A 53 -3.97 8.97 -5.48
C GLN A 53 -4.94 9.79 -4.62
N THR A 54 -6.06 9.18 -4.21
CA THR A 54 -7.06 9.79 -3.32
C THR A 54 -6.52 10.04 -1.91
N ALA A 55 -5.64 9.16 -1.42
CA ALA A 55 -4.97 9.35 -0.15
C ALA A 55 -3.96 10.52 -0.20
N PHE A 56 -3.18 10.62 -1.28
CA PHE A 56 -2.21 11.70 -1.46
C PHE A 56 -2.88 13.06 -1.64
N SER A 57 -4.01 13.15 -2.35
CA SER A 57 -4.74 14.41 -2.51
C SER A 57 -5.34 14.95 -1.21
N GLN A 58 -5.47 14.12 -0.18
CA GLN A 58 -5.97 14.48 1.16
C GLN A 58 -4.85 14.53 2.21
N TYR A 59 -3.60 14.35 1.79
CA TYR A 59 -2.45 14.38 2.68
C TYR A 59 -2.05 15.82 2.99
N ARG A 60 -2.23 16.24 4.24
CA ARG A 60 -1.93 17.61 4.69
C ARG A 60 -0.48 18.00 4.49
N GLY A 61 0.44 17.02 4.52
CA GLY A 61 1.85 17.28 4.27
C GLY A 61 2.11 17.94 2.91
N ALA A 62 1.21 17.79 1.92
CA ALA A 62 1.35 18.37 0.59
C ALA A 62 0.78 19.80 0.45
N ASP A 63 -0.03 20.30 1.39
CA ASP A 63 -0.77 21.56 1.26
C ASP A 63 0.14 22.75 0.98
N ALA A 64 1.21 22.90 1.77
CA ALA A 64 2.14 24.02 1.64
C ALA A 64 2.89 24.06 0.30
N ILE A 65 3.21 22.88 -0.27
CA ILE A 65 3.86 22.80 -1.59
C ILE A 65 2.88 23.10 -2.71
N ASN A 66 1.64 22.60 -2.61
CA ASN A 66 0.61 22.87 -3.61
C ASN A 66 0.29 24.37 -3.68
N GLU A 67 0.10 25.03 -2.53
CA GLU A 67 -0.09 26.47 -2.49
C GLU A 67 1.10 27.25 -3.08
N ARG A 68 2.33 26.80 -2.79
CA ARG A 68 3.53 27.46 -3.34
C ARG A 68 3.64 27.24 -4.86
N ALA A 69 3.26 26.07 -5.37
CA ALA A 69 3.24 25.77 -6.80
C ALA A 69 2.27 26.69 -7.54
N GLU A 70 1.05 26.84 -7.02
CA GLU A 70 0.02 27.71 -7.60
C GLU A 70 0.48 29.17 -7.66
N ARG A 71 1.04 29.69 -6.55
CA ARG A 71 1.59 31.05 -6.51
C ARG A 71 2.71 31.25 -7.53
N LEU A 72 3.67 30.33 -7.60
CA LEU A 72 4.78 30.42 -8.56
C LEU A 72 4.29 30.37 -10.00
N GLN A 73 3.26 29.59 -10.30
CA GLN A 73 2.68 29.53 -11.64
C GLN A 73 2.03 30.85 -12.06
N ILE A 74 1.35 31.52 -11.14
CA ILE A 74 0.79 32.86 -11.35
C ILE A 74 1.92 33.87 -11.57
N GLU A 75 2.93 33.89 -10.68
CA GLU A 75 4.07 34.81 -10.78
C GLU A 75 4.84 34.63 -12.10
N MET A 76 4.98 33.39 -12.62
CA MET A 76 5.59 33.13 -13.92
C MET A 76 4.75 33.69 -15.07
N GLN A 77 3.43 33.55 -15.03
CA GLN A 77 2.56 34.11 -16.06
C GLN A 77 2.63 35.64 -16.07
N GLU A 78 2.67 36.27 -14.89
CA GLU A 78 2.81 37.72 -14.75
C GLU A 78 4.18 38.20 -15.28
N ALA A 79 5.28 37.53 -14.91
CA ALA A 79 6.62 37.85 -15.40
C ALA A 79 6.74 37.66 -16.92
N GLN A 80 6.11 36.61 -17.47
CA GLN A 80 6.06 36.35 -18.91
C GLN A 80 5.29 37.45 -19.66
N GLN A 81 4.14 37.88 -19.14
CA GLN A 81 3.34 38.96 -19.73
C GLN A 81 4.04 40.32 -19.63
N GLY A 82 4.76 40.55 -18.54
CA GLY A 82 5.56 41.77 -18.32
C GLY A 82 6.88 41.80 -19.10
N GLY A 83 7.29 40.69 -19.72
CA GLY A 83 8.57 40.59 -20.42
C GLY A 83 9.80 40.61 -19.49
N ASP A 84 9.62 40.32 -18.20
CA ASP A 84 10.68 40.33 -17.19
C ASP A 84 11.48 39.00 -17.24
N GLN A 85 12.49 38.98 -18.10
CA GLN A 85 13.35 37.81 -18.28
C GLN A 85 14.16 37.46 -17.03
N GLN A 86 14.55 38.44 -16.22
CA GLN A 86 15.31 38.19 -15.00
C GLN A 86 14.43 37.48 -13.97
N ARG A 87 13.22 37.99 -13.74
CA ARG A 87 12.26 37.36 -12.84
C ARG A 87 11.86 35.97 -13.30
N MET A 88 11.71 35.76 -14.61
CA MET A 88 11.45 34.42 -15.18
C MET A 88 12.56 33.41 -14.86
N MET A 89 13.83 33.80 -14.91
CA MET A 89 14.94 32.90 -14.56
C MET A 89 14.95 32.55 -13.07
N GLU A 90 14.68 33.52 -12.19
CA GLU A 90 14.54 33.30 -10.75
C GLU A 90 13.41 32.32 -10.44
N LEU A 91 12.22 32.56 -11.00
CA LEU A 91 11.05 31.72 -10.80
C LEU A 91 11.24 30.30 -11.34
N GLN A 92 11.96 30.12 -12.45
CA GLN A 92 12.32 28.79 -12.95
C GLN A 92 13.23 28.03 -11.97
N SER A 93 14.19 28.71 -11.33
CA SER A 93 15.01 28.10 -10.29
C SER A 93 14.18 27.72 -9.06
N GLU A 94 13.26 28.58 -8.62
CA GLU A 94 12.34 28.27 -7.52
C GLU A 94 11.44 27.07 -7.85
N MET A 95 10.95 26.98 -9.09
CA MET A 95 10.15 25.84 -9.54
C MET A 95 10.92 24.52 -9.50
N GLN A 96 12.20 24.53 -9.87
CA GLN A 96 13.06 23.34 -9.75
C GLN A 96 13.25 22.92 -8.27
N GLN A 97 13.44 23.88 -7.38
CA GLN A 97 13.53 23.59 -5.94
C GLN A 97 12.23 23.01 -5.39
N LEU A 98 11.10 23.54 -5.84
CA LEU A 98 9.79 23.03 -5.46
C LEU A 98 9.56 21.60 -5.94
N GLN A 99 10.00 21.26 -7.16
CA GLN A 99 9.92 19.89 -7.67
C GLN A 99 10.75 18.90 -6.83
N MET A 100 11.94 19.31 -6.38
CA MET A 100 12.74 18.48 -5.46
C MET A 100 12.04 18.29 -4.12
N ALA A 101 11.46 19.36 -3.56
CA ALA A 101 10.70 19.28 -2.31
C ALA A 101 9.44 18.41 -2.47
N GLN A 102 8.76 18.48 -3.63
CA GLN A 102 7.60 17.64 -3.93
C GLN A 102 7.96 16.15 -3.94
N GLN A 103 9.11 15.77 -4.50
CA GLN A 103 9.59 14.38 -4.46
C GLN A 103 9.78 13.90 -3.01
N GLN A 104 10.37 14.73 -2.14
CA GLN A 104 10.54 14.40 -0.72
C GLN A 104 9.21 14.23 0.01
N ILE A 105 8.18 15.02 -0.35
CA ILE A 105 6.83 14.86 0.22
C ILE A 105 6.21 13.54 -0.24
N VAL A 106 6.35 13.18 -1.51
CA VAL A 106 5.84 11.91 -2.04
C VAL A 106 6.52 10.73 -1.34
N GLU A 107 7.83 10.78 -1.15
CA GLU A 107 8.57 9.75 -0.40
C GLU A 107 8.10 9.67 1.06
N ARG A 108 7.92 10.81 1.74
CA ARG A 108 7.40 10.86 3.11
C ARG A 108 6.00 10.27 3.19
N PHE A 109 5.12 10.63 2.27
CA PHE A 109 3.77 10.08 2.18
C PHE A 109 3.79 8.55 2.08
N PHE A 110 4.59 7.98 1.17
CA PHE A 110 4.68 6.52 1.05
C PHE A 110 5.21 5.86 2.32
N ALA A 111 6.22 6.46 2.96
CA ALA A 111 6.75 5.95 4.23
C ALA A 111 5.72 6.02 5.37
N GLU A 112 4.88 7.05 5.42
CA GLU A 112 3.79 7.16 6.40
C GLU A 112 2.67 6.17 6.12
N VAL A 113 2.30 5.97 4.85
CA VAL A 113 1.33 4.94 4.45
C VAL A 113 1.83 3.54 4.81
N GLU A 114 3.10 3.22 4.54
CA GLU A 114 3.69 1.92 4.88
C GLU A 114 3.61 1.62 6.39
N ARG A 115 3.76 2.65 7.23
CA ARG A 115 3.59 2.54 8.69
C ARG A 115 2.13 2.46 9.11
N ALA A 116 1.23 3.19 8.45
CA ALA A 116 -0.18 3.26 8.79
C ALA A 116 -0.96 1.97 8.41
N VAL A 117 -0.66 1.39 7.26
CA VAL A 117 -1.41 0.26 6.68
C VAL A 117 -1.53 -0.94 7.63
N PRO A 118 -0.46 -1.43 8.29
CA PRO A 118 -0.58 -2.56 9.22
C PRO A 118 -1.52 -2.29 10.41
N GLU A 119 -1.55 -1.05 10.90
CA GLU A 119 -2.42 -0.66 12.01
C GLU A 119 -3.87 -0.56 11.56
N VAL A 120 -4.11 0.13 10.45
CA VAL A 120 -5.44 0.27 9.85
C VAL A 120 -6.02 -1.10 9.49
N ALA A 121 -5.21 -1.99 8.93
CA ALA A 121 -5.62 -3.35 8.58
C ALA A 121 -6.06 -4.16 9.82
N ARG A 122 -5.27 -4.08 10.89
CA ARG A 122 -5.55 -4.75 12.16
C ARG A 122 -6.83 -4.22 12.82
N GLU A 123 -7.03 -2.90 12.82
CA GLU A 123 -8.22 -2.26 13.41
C GLU A 123 -9.49 -2.57 12.62
N ALA A 124 -9.40 -2.60 11.29
CA ALA A 124 -10.52 -2.95 10.40
C ALA A 124 -10.81 -4.47 10.36
N GLY A 125 -9.94 -5.30 10.95
CA GLY A 125 -10.07 -6.75 10.91
C GLY A 125 -9.96 -7.35 9.51
N VAL A 126 -9.20 -6.72 8.62
CA VAL A 126 -8.92 -7.23 7.27
C VAL A 126 -7.68 -8.12 7.28
N SER A 127 -7.74 -9.21 6.53
CA SER A 127 -6.64 -10.19 6.43
C SER A 127 -5.73 -9.90 5.22
N VAL A 128 -6.26 -9.20 4.23
CA VAL A 128 -5.53 -8.74 3.05
C VAL A 128 -5.80 -7.26 2.90
N PHE A 129 -4.73 -6.47 2.80
CA PHE A 129 -4.80 -5.05 2.50
C PHE A 129 -4.07 -4.82 1.19
N ALA A 130 -4.74 -4.21 0.22
CA ALA A 130 -4.19 -4.09 -1.11
C ALA A 130 -4.46 -2.71 -1.69
N VAL A 131 -3.59 -2.28 -2.59
CA VAL A 131 -3.89 -1.12 -3.45
C VAL A 131 -5.17 -1.44 -4.22
N GLU A 132 -6.05 -0.47 -4.37
CA GLU A 132 -7.24 -0.61 -5.21
C GLU A 132 -6.81 -1.05 -6.62
N ILE A 133 -7.12 -2.29 -6.95
CA ILE A 133 -6.95 -2.90 -8.26
C ILE A 133 -8.26 -3.61 -8.59
N VAL A 134 -8.55 -3.78 -9.87
CA VAL A 134 -9.77 -4.48 -10.30
C VAL A 134 -9.67 -5.95 -9.90
N TYR A 135 -10.49 -6.39 -8.94
CA TYR A 135 -10.58 -7.79 -8.53
C TYR A 135 -11.71 -8.48 -9.29
N THR A 136 -11.42 -9.64 -9.88
CA THR A 136 -12.43 -10.51 -10.52
C THR A 136 -12.81 -11.70 -9.63
N ALA A 137 -12.39 -11.70 -8.36
CA ALA A 137 -12.61 -12.81 -7.46
C ALA A 137 -14.03 -12.73 -6.88
N ALA A 138 -14.97 -13.46 -7.49
CA ALA A 138 -16.36 -13.56 -7.05
C ALA A 138 -16.54 -14.17 -5.63
N GLU A 139 -15.50 -14.76 -5.06
CA GLU A 139 -15.50 -15.45 -3.77
C GLU A 139 -14.99 -14.58 -2.60
N LEU A 140 -14.34 -13.45 -2.91
CA LEU A 140 -13.98 -12.44 -1.92
C LEU A 140 -15.15 -11.45 -1.92
N GLY A 141 -15.82 -11.27 -0.77
CA GLY A 141 -16.92 -10.31 -0.66
C GLY A 141 -16.52 -8.89 -1.10
N GLU A 142 -17.46 -7.96 -1.09
CA GLU A 142 -17.19 -6.57 -1.47
C GLU A 142 -16.00 -6.01 -0.66
N PRO A 143 -14.92 -5.54 -1.31
CA PRO A 143 -13.77 -4.99 -0.62
C PRO A 143 -14.15 -3.76 0.19
N MET A 144 -13.56 -3.62 1.37
CA MET A 144 -13.76 -2.44 2.21
C MET A 144 -12.78 -1.35 1.81
N ASP A 145 -13.28 -0.19 1.38
CA ASP A 145 -12.42 0.97 1.18
C ASP A 145 -11.92 1.49 2.53
N LEU A 146 -10.60 1.42 2.73
CA LEU A 146 -9.90 1.86 3.91
C LEU A 146 -9.09 3.14 3.66
N THR A 147 -9.27 3.79 2.51
CA THR A 147 -8.62 5.06 2.15
C THR A 147 -8.86 6.14 3.23
N PRO A 148 -10.08 6.37 3.74
CA PRO A 148 -10.31 7.38 4.77
C PRO A 148 -9.51 7.14 6.06
N GLN A 149 -9.40 5.88 6.50
CA GLN A 149 -8.71 5.50 7.73
C GLN A 149 -7.19 5.63 7.57
N VAL A 150 -6.66 5.30 6.38
CA VAL A 150 -5.24 5.56 6.06
C VAL A 150 -4.97 7.05 6.10
N VAL A 151 -5.79 7.88 5.44
CA VAL A 151 -5.66 9.35 5.42
C VAL A 151 -5.71 9.93 6.83
N GLU A 152 -6.67 9.50 7.66
CA GLU A 152 -6.76 9.94 9.05
C GLU A 152 -5.49 9.60 9.83
N ARG A 153 -4.95 8.39 9.66
CA ARG A 153 -3.75 7.94 10.37
C ARG A 153 -2.51 8.71 9.95
N ILE A 154 -2.26 8.89 8.65
CA ILE A 154 -1.08 9.61 8.16
C ILE A 154 -1.14 11.09 8.54
N ASN A 155 -2.32 11.72 8.47
CA ASN A 155 -2.47 13.13 8.84
C ASN A 155 -2.28 13.37 10.35
N LYS A 156 -2.62 12.40 11.23
CA LYS A 156 -2.31 12.47 12.67
C LYS A 156 -0.80 12.42 12.95
N ASN A 157 -0.03 11.81 12.06
CA ASN A 157 1.43 11.68 12.22
C ASN A 157 2.19 12.83 11.55
N ALA A 158 1.50 13.69 10.79
CA ALA A 158 2.06 14.83 10.09
C ALA A 158 2.04 16.13 10.92
N ASP A 159 1.30 16.15 12.04
CA ASP A 159 1.29 17.21 13.07
C ASP A 159 2.43 17.02 14.08
#